data_AF-A0A5P1R795-F1
#
_entry.id   AF-A0A5P1R795-F1
#
_cell.length_a   1.000
_cell.length_b   1.000
_cell.length_c   1.000
_cell.angle_alpha   90.00
_cell.angle_beta   90.00
_cell.angle_gamma   90.00
#
_symmetry.space_group_name_H-M   'P 1'
#
loop_
_entity.id
_entity.type
_entity.pdbx_description
1 polymer ?
#
loop_
_entity_poly.entity_id
_entity_poly.type
_entity_poly.pdbx_seq_one_letter_code
_entity_poly.pdbx_strand_id
1 'polypeptide(L)' 'DFTGSVADYKNFTTLVKEIRAAIGPDKLITAAMSASPAKLNGLEWAELDKYMDYYNMMTYDLYGAW' A
#
# COMPACT_ATOMS: atom_id res chain seq x y z
N ASP A 1 -1.41 0.90 -16.48
CA ASP A 1 0.03 1.10 -16.22
C ASP A 1 0.27 1.99 -15.02
N PHE A 2 1.40 1.80 -14.33
CA PHE A 2 1.81 2.65 -13.21
C PHE A 2 2.29 4.00 -13.75
N THR A 3 1.59 5.07 -13.38
CA THR A 3 1.89 6.45 -13.81
C THR A 3 2.63 7.26 -12.73
N GLY A 4 2.95 6.63 -11.60
CA GLY A 4 3.71 7.25 -10.51
C GLY A 4 5.22 7.22 -10.76
N SER A 5 5.97 7.70 -9.77
CA SER A 5 7.44 7.66 -9.77
C SER A 5 7.96 6.42 -9.05
N VAL A 6 9.17 5.96 -9.38
CA VAL A 6 9.83 4.86 -8.63
C VAL A 6 10.02 5.22 -7.14
N ALA A 7 10.12 6.51 -6.82
CA ALA A 7 10.22 6.98 -5.44
C ALA A 7 8.94 6.71 -4.64
N ASP A 8 7.78 6.58 -5.29
CA ASP A 8 6.49 6.40 -4.62
C ASP A 8 6.45 5.11 -3.78
N TYR A 9 7.15 4.06 -4.22
CA TYR A 9 7.23 2.80 -3.47
C TYR A 9 7.85 2.99 -2.09
N LYS A 10 9.01 3.67 -2.05
CA LYS A 10 9.71 3.96 -0.80
C LYS A 10 8.98 5.03 0.02
N ASN A 11 8.41 6.02 -0.64
CA ASN A 11 7.65 7.07 0.03
C ASN A 11 6.39 6.53 0.70
N PHE A 12 5.72 5.53 0.11
CA PHE A 12 4.60 4.85 0.75
C PHE A 12 5.04 4.14 2.04
N THR A 13 6.17 3.44 2.03
CA THR A 13 6.75 2.84 3.24
C THR A 13 7.06 3.89 4.31
N THR A 14 7.70 5.00 3.92
CA THR A 14 7.99 6.13 4.83
C THR A 14 6.71 6.69 5.44
N LEU A 15 5.67 6.91 4.63
CA LEU A 15 4.38 7.40 5.10
C LEU A 15 3.77 6.48 6.15
N VAL A 16 3.73 5.18 5.90
CA VAL A 16 3.16 4.19 6.83
C VAL A 16 3.95 4.16 8.14
N LYS A 17 5.29 4.25 8.08
CA LYS A 17 6.16 4.35 9.27
C LYS A 17 5.86 5.59 10.10
N GLU A 18 5.75 6.74 9.45
CA GLU A 18 5.45 8.01 10.11
C GLU A 18 4.06 8.01 10.75
N ILE A 19 3.05 7.43 10.07
CA ILE A 19 1.72 7.25 10.64
C ILE A 19 1.80 6.36 11.89
N ARG A 20 2.49 5.21 11.84
CA ARG A 20 2.63 4.33 13.01
C ARG A 20 3.32 5.03 14.18
N ALA A 21 4.36 5.82 13.92
CA ALA A 21 5.03 6.63 14.93
C ALA A 21 4.11 7.68 15.55
N ALA A 22 3.23 8.29 14.75
CA ALA A 22 2.32 9.34 15.21
C ALA A 22 1.10 8.80 15.99
N ILE A 23 0.51 7.68 15.57
CA ILE A 23 -0.75 7.18 16.14
C ILE A 23 -0.57 6.07 17.20
N GLY A 24 0.65 5.58 17.36
CA GLY A 24 1.00 4.53 18.31
C GLY A 24 0.63 3.11 17.85
N PRO A 25 0.94 2.08 18.67
CA PRO A 25 0.73 0.68 18.30
C PRO A 25 -0.73 0.22 18.41
N ASP A 26 -1.57 0.88 19.23
CA ASP A 26 -2.92 0.39 19.59
C ASP A 26 -4.03 0.82 18.61
N LYS A 27 -3.66 1.24 17.41
CA LYS A 27 -4.58 1.68 16.35
C LYS A 27 -4.32 0.86 15.07
N LEU A 28 -5.37 0.59 14.32
CA LEU A 28 -5.23 -0.11 13.04
C LEU A 28 -4.70 0.84 11.96
N ILE A 29 -3.77 0.34 11.15
CA ILE A 29 -3.32 0.93 9.89
C ILE A 29 -3.62 -0.09 8.79
N THR A 30 -4.47 0.30 7.85
CA THR A 30 -4.88 -0.52 6.71
C THR A 30 -4.87 0.32 5.45
N ALA A 31 -4.80 -0.31 4.27
CA ALA A 31 -4.94 0.39 3.00
C ALA A 31 -5.80 -0.40 2.02
N ALA A 32 -6.49 0.33 1.14
CA ALA A 32 -7.13 -0.22 -0.03
C ALA A 32 -6.09 -0.38 -1.14
N MET A 33 -5.85 -1.60 -1.60
CA MET A 33 -4.76 -1.94 -2.53
C MET A 33 -5.29 -2.50 -3.84
N SER A 34 -4.62 -2.21 -4.95
CA SER A 34 -4.99 -2.75 -6.27
C SER A 34 -4.95 -4.28 -6.30
N ALA A 35 -5.93 -4.92 -6.91
CA ALA A 35 -5.89 -6.36 -7.17
C ALA A 35 -4.99 -6.78 -8.37
N SER A 36 -4.47 -5.83 -9.15
CA SER A 36 -3.55 -6.09 -10.26
C SER A 36 -2.10 -6.34 -9.77
N PRO A 37 -1.50 -7.51 -9.99
CA PRO A 37 -0.13 -7.82 -9.53
C PRO A 37 0.94 -6.87 -10.08
N ALA A 38 0.78 -6.40 -11.33
CA ALA A 38 1.72 -5.46 -11.94
C ALA A 38 1.85 -4.14 -11.15
N LYS A 39 0.76 -3.70 -10.50
CA LYS A 39 0.76 -2.48 -9.66
C LYS A 39 1.35 -2.71 -8.26
N LEU A 40 1.62 -3.96 -7.89
CA LEU A 40 2.09 -4.37 -6.55
C LEU A 40 3.59 -4.65 -6.50
N ASN A 41 4.23 -4.89 -7.66
CA ASN A 41 5.60 -5.39 -7.73
C ASN A 41 6.68 -4.49 -7.09
N GLY A 42 6.50 -3.17 -7.06
CA GLY A 42 7.52 -2.26 -6.55
C GLY A 42 7.45 -1.97 -5.05
N LEU A 43 6.37 -2.37 -4.37
CA LEU A 43 6.14 -2.04 -2.96
C LEU A 43 7.06 -2.86 -2.03
N GLU A 44 7.52 -2.24 -0.94
CA GLU A 44 8.41 -2.87 0.05
C GLU A 44 7.61 -3.72 1.05
N TRP A 45 6.97 -4.79 0.57
CA TRP A 45 6.03 -5.62 1.35
C TRP A 45 6.56 -6.05 2.72
N ALA A 46 7.78 -6.60 2.77
CA ALA A 46 8.39 -7.06 4.02
C ALA A 46 8.59 -5.93 5.06
N GLU A 47 8.70 -4.68 4.61
CA GLU A 47 8.79 -3.53 5.49
C GLU A 47 7.40 -3.02 5.87
N LEU A 48 6.46 -2.94 4.92
CA LEU A 48 5.08 -2.53 5.16
C LEU A 48 4.37 -3.43 6.18
N ASP A 49 4.61 -4.74 6.11
CA ASP A 49 4.01 -5.74 7.02
C ASP A 49 4.39 -5.56 8.49
N LYS A 50 5.44 -4.78 8.79
CA LYS A 50 5.82 -4.45 10.17
C LYS A 50 4.94 -3.35 10.77
N TYR A 51 4.26 -2.57 9.94
CA TYR A 51 3.56 -1.35 10.36
C TYR A 51 2.06 -1.40 10.06
N MET A 52 1.66 -2.18 9.05
CA MET A 52 0.25 -2.34 8.64
C MET A 52 -0.35 -3.62 9.21
N ASP A 53 -1.63 -3.57 9.54
CA ASP A 53 -2.35 -4.67 10.15
C ASP A 53 -2.92 -5.63 9.10
N TYR A 54 -3.48 -5.09 8.02
CA TYR A 54 -3.95 -5.86 6.86
C TYR A 54 -4.25 -4.95 5.66
N TYR A 55 -4.44 -5.57 4.50
CA TYR A 55 -4.69 -4.90 3.23
C TYR A 55 -6.08 -5.27 2.69
N ASN A 56 -6.87 -4.27 2.33
CA ASN A 56 -8.16 -4.46 1.68
C ASN A 56 -7.95 -4.48 0.16
N MET A 57 -7.87 -5.66 -0.42
CA MET A 57 -7.67 -5.80 -1.87
C MET A 57 -8.93 -5.36 -2.61
N MET A 58 -8.80 -4.40 -3.51
CA MET A 58 -9.85 -3.91 -4.39
C MET A 58 -10.07 -4.92 -5.52
N THR A 59 -10.67 -6.07 -5.20
CA THR A 59 -10.96 -7.19 -6.12
C THR A 59 -12.16 -6.91 -7.04
N TYR A 60 -12.17 -5.70 -7.58
CA TYR A 60 -13.14 -5.15 -8.51
C TYR A 60 -12.41 -4.29 -9.55
N ASP A 61 -13.14 -3.69 -10.48
CA ASP A 61 -12.58 -2.89 -11.59
C ASP A 61 -11.53 -3.60 -12.44
N LEU A 62 -11.69 -4.92 -12.61
CA LEU A 62 -10.79 -5.74 -13.44
C LEU A 62 -11.05 -5.56 -14.94
N TYR A 63 -12.29 -5.24 -15.31
CA TYR A 63 -12.74 -4.99 -16.69
C TYR A 63 -13.77 -3.86 -16.70
N GLY A 64 -13.81 -3.09 -17.78
CA GLY A 64 -14.83 -2.08 -18.02
C GLY A 64 -14.58 -1.35 -19.34
N ALA A 65 -15.31 -0.26 -19.57
CA ALA A 65 -15.35 0.46 -20.85
C ALA A 65 -14.18 1.43 -21.08
N TRP A 66 -13.15 1.39 -20.23
CA TRP A 66 -11.94 2.21 -20.31
C TRP A 66 -10.86 1.59 -21.19
#